data_AF-A0A316WCP4-F1
#
_entry.id   AF-A0A316WCP4-F1
#
_cell.length_a   1.000
_cell.length_b   1.000
_cell.length_c   1.000
_cell.angle_alpha   90.00
_cell.angle_beta   90.00
_cell.angle_gamma   90.00
#
_symmetry.space_group_name_H-M   'P 1'
#
loop_
_entity.id
_entity.type
_entity.pdbx_description
1 polymer ?
#
loop_
_entity_poly.entity_id
_entity_poly.type
_entity_poly.pdbx_seq_one_letter_code
_entity_poly.pdbx_strand_id
1 'polypeptide(L)'
;MLNTTIKLTDDTKGLLDDIQAKFGLKTYDTTVKTCAVFIIRNEINLREDYIGDYKKGLIDLENRILAKFQSHEDKIISNNSSLRKWVGGVEKDYFKPLLQKLNTLDKLGDLGFDRIVEEKLNSPKVDNPLNSHIKSEEKEISKVEEPSSDISNKDEKFKEIYGKYEAQKQALFKIFNNSKVETGGMLSKERIIVNLSAEEWEELKNLS
;
A
#
# COMPACT_ATOMS: atom_id res chain seq x y z
N MET A 1 -51.02 -31.67 -18.05
CA MET A 1 -50.88 -30.38 -17.33
C MET A 1 -52.13 -30.20 -16.49
N LEU A 2 -51.99 -29.83 -15.22
CA LEU A 2 -53.14 -29.44 -14.41
C LEU A 2 -53.59 -28.06 -14.90
N ASN A 3 -54.80 -27.97 -15.46
CA ASN A 3 -55.35 -26.70 -15.88
C ASN A 3 -55.87 -25.95 -14.65
N THR A 4 -55.00 -25.16 -14.03
CA THR A 4 -55.39 -24.24 -12.97
C THR A 4 -55.88 -22.93 -13.58
N THR A 5 -57.18 -22.67 -13.50
CA THR A 5 -57.76 -21.41 -13.95
C THR A 5 -57.59 -20.35 -12.88
N ILE A 6 -56.91 -19.25 -13.21
CA ILE A 6 -56.80 -18.08 -12.34
C ILE A 6 -57.82 -17.05 -12.80
N LYS A 7 -58.65 -16.56 -11.87
CA LYS A 7 -59.55 -15.43 -12.14
C LYS A 7 -58.79 -14.14 -11.91
N LEU A 8 -58.83 -13.24 -12.89
CA LEU A 8 -58.20 -11.92 -12.84
C LEU A 8 -59.28 -10.85 -12.76
N THR A 9 -58.96 -9.71 -12.14
CA THR A 9 -59.77 -8.50 -12.24
C THR A 9 -59.59 -7.84 -13.60
N ASP A 10 -60.58 -7.07 -14.05
CA ASP A 10 -60.54 -6.40 -15.36
C ASP A 10 -59.32 -5.47 -15.50
N ASP A 11 -58.97 -4.74 -14.44
CA ASP A 11 -57.79 -3.87 -14.41
C ASP A 11 -56.48 -4.67 -14.60
N THR A 12 -56.35 -5.81 -13.92
CA THR A 12 -55.16 -6.66 -14.01
C THR A 12 -55.04 -7.30 -15.40
N LYS A 13 -56.18 -7.63 -16.00
CA LYS A 13 -56.24 -8.12 -17.38
C LYS A 13 -55.77 -7.04 -18.36
N GLY A 14 -56.22 -5.79 -18.19
CA GLY A 14 -55.75 -4.66 -19.01
C GLY A 14 -54.23 -4.48 -18.95
N LEU A 15 -53.63 -4.56 -17.74
CA LEU A 15 -52.17 -4.48 -17.59
C LEU A 15 -51.44 -5.65 -18.28
N LEU A 16 -52.00 -6.86 -18.25
CA LEU A 16 -51.44 -8.00 -18.95
C LEU A 16 -51.53 -7.86 -20.48
N ASP A 17 -52.64 -7.29 -20.97
CA ASP A 17 -52.83 -6.98 -22.39
C ASP A 17 -51.79 -5.95 -22.87
N ASP A 18 -51.54 -4.90 -22.08
CA ASP A 18 -50.51 -3.90 -22.37
C ASP A 18 -49.10 -4.50 -22.44
N ILE A 19 -48.74 -5.36 -21.47
CA ILE A 19 -47.46 -6.07 -21.47
C ILE A 19 -47.37 -6.99 -22.68
N GLN A 20 -48.45 -7.70 -23.00
CA GLN A 20 -48.49 -8.62 -24.13
C GLN A 20 -48.29 -7.88 -25.46
N ALA A 21 -48.97 -6.75 -25.66
CA ALA A 21 -48.84 -5.92 -26.85
C ALA A 21 -47.45 -5.28 -26.94
N LYS A 22 -46.91 -4.76 -25.84
CA LYS A 22 -45.62 -4.05 -25.81
C LYS A 22 -44.42 -4.95 -26.08
N PHE A 23 -44.46 -6.19 -25.61
CA PHE A 23 -43.35 -7.14 -25.75
C PHE A 23 -43.63 -8.29 -26.73
N GLY A 24 -44.75 -8.24 -27.45
CA GLY A 24 -45.10 -9.21 -28.50
C GLY A 24 -45.28 -10.64 -27.99
N LEU A 25 -45.82 -10.81 -26.78
CA LEU A 25 -45.98 -12.12 -26.15
C LEU A 25 -47.24 -12.82 -26.69
N LYS A 26 -47.20 -14.15 -26.86
CA LYS A 26 -48.27 -14.88 -27.57
C LYS A 26 -49.43 -15.31 -26.69
N THR A 27 -49.18 -15.66 -25.44
CA THR A 27 -50.20 -16.18 -24.52
C THR A 27 -49.99 -15.60 -23.14
N TYR A 28 -51.08 -15.45 -22.36
CA TYR A 28 -51.01 -14.98 -20.98
C TYR A 28 -50.11 -15.85 -20.11
N ASP A 29 -50.08 -17.17 -20.32
CA ASP A 29 -49.20 -18.07 -19.58
C ASP A 29 -47.71 -17.75 -19.84
N THR A 30 -47.36 -17.49 -21.11
CA THR A 30 -45.99 -17.07 -21.45
C THR A 30 -45.67 -15.70 -20.87
N THR A 31 -46.63 -14.78 -20.85
CA THR A 31 -46.48 -13.44 -20.26
C THR A 31 -46.20 -13.53 -18.76
N VAL A 32 -47.06 -14.24 -18.01
CA VAL A 32 -46.90 -14.41 -16.56
C VAL A 32 -45.59 -15.12 -16.23
N LYS A 33 -45.25 -16.18 -16.96
CA LYS A 33 -43.98 -16.91 -16.79
C LYS A 33 -42.78 -16.00 -17.02
N THR A 34 -42.79 -15.20 -18.09
CA THR A 34 -41.67 -14.30 -18.42
C THR A 34 -41.50 -13.22 -17.35
N CYS A 35 -42.60 -12.63 -16.88
CA CYS A 35 -42.59 -11.67 -15.78
C CYS A 35 -42.03 -12.30 -14.48
N ALA A 36 -42.54 -13.47 -14.08
CA ALA A 36 -42.06 -14.16 -12.88
C ALA A 36 -40.57 -14.51 -12.96
N VAL A 37 -40.11 -15.02 -14.12
CA VAL A 37 -38.70 -15.33 -14.34
C VAL A 37 -37.83 -14.07 -14.27
N PHE A 38 -38.30 -12.96 -14.83
CA PHE A 38 -37.58 -11.69 -14.75
C PHE A 38 -37.41 -11.22 -13.30
N ILE A 39 -38.47 -11.28 -12.50
CA ILE A 39 -38.44 -10.87 -11.09
C ILE A 39 -37.46 -11.73 -10.30
N ILE A 40 -37.50 -13.06 -10.48
CA ILE A 40 -36.61 -13.99 -9.78
C ILE A 40 -35.16 -13.81 -10.22
N ARG A 41 -34.88 -13.71 -11.53
CA ARG A 41 -33.51 -13.62 -12.05
C ARG A 41 -32.80 -12.32 -11.67
N ASN A 42 -33.56 -11.25 -11.46
CA ASN A 42 -33.01 -9.94 -11.11
C ASN A 42 -33.20 -9.63 -9.62
N GLU A 43 -33.66 -10.58 -8.82
CA GLU A 43 -33.88 -10.43 -7.36
C GLU A 43 -34.70 -9.17 -7.01
N ILE A 44 -35.70 -8.85 -7.83
CA ILE A 44 -36.49 -7.62 -7.70
C ILE A 44 -37.51 -7.79 -6.58
N ASN A 45 -37.43 -6.95 -5.55
CA ASN A 45 -38.40 -6.95 -4.47
C ASN A 45 -39.66 -6.16 -4.86
N LEU A 46 -40.72 -6.84 -5.30
CA LEU A 46 -41.97 -6.21 -5.76
C LEU A 46 -42.66 -5.27 -4.74
N ARG A 47 -42.23 -5.27 -3.47
CA ARG A 47 -42.72 -4.34 -2.44
C ARG A 47 -41.95 -3.03 -2.39
N GLU A 48 -40.79 -2.97 -3.02
CA GLU A 48 -39.98 -1.77 -3.15
C GLU A 48 -40.38 -1.02 -4.42
N ASP A 49 -40.50 0.30 -4.31
CA ASP A 49 -40.97 1.15 -5.38
C ASP A 49 -39.82 1.39 -6.38
N TYR A 50 -39.77 0.61 -7.46
CA TYR A 50 -38.75 0.73 -8.52
C TYR A 50 -39.12 1.77 -9.60
N ILE A 51 -40.01 2.71 -9.30
CA ILE A 51 -40.41 3.75 -10.24
C ILE A 51 -39.38 4.90 -10.20
N GLY A 52 -38.43 4.88 -11.15
CA GLY A 52 -37.62 6.05 -11.50
C GLY A 52 -36.13 6.04 -11.10
N ASP A 53 -35.66 5.03 -10.35
CA ASP A 53 -34.35 5.10 -9.70
C ASP A 53 -33.22 4.33 -10.42
N TYR A 54 -33.49 3.52 -11.46
CA TYR A 54 -32.39 2.80 -12.14
C TYR A 54 -31.48 3.77 -12.90
N LYS A 55 -32.05 4.76 -13.61
CA LYS A 55 -31.25 5.79 -14.31
C LYS A 55 -30.52 6.69 -13.32
N LYS A 56 -31.16 7.05 -12.23
CA LYS A 56 -30.57 7.90 -11.17
C LYS A 56 -29.50 7.15 -10.38
N GLY A 57 -29.75 5.90 -10.01
CA GLY A 57 -28.78 5.00 -9.39
C GLY A 57 -27.59 4.70 -10.29
N LEU A 58 -27.80 4.60 -11.61
CA LEU A 58 -26.71 4.49 -12.59
C LEU A 58 -25.88 5.77 -12.66
N ILE A 59 -26.52 6.94 -12.71
CA ILE A 59 -25.84 8.25 -12.70
C ILE A 59 -25.09 8.46 -11.38
N ASP A 60 -25.66 8.10 -10.23
CA ASP A 60 -25.01 8.20 -8.93
C ASP A 60 -23.82 7.24 -8.81
N LEU A 61 -23.95 6.03 -9.38
CA LEU A 61 -22.84 5.09 -9.47
C LEU A 61 -21.71 5.65 -10.34
N GLU A 62 -22.04 6.21 -11.51
CA GLU A 62 -21.10 6.86 -12.42
C GLU A 62 -20.38 8.03 -11.74
N ASN A 63 -21.13 8.91 -11.07
CA ASN A 63 -20.58 10.03 -10.30
C ASN A 63 -19.65 9.55 -9.19
N ARG A 64 -20.03 8.50 -8.45
CA ARG A 64 -19.21 7.93 -7.37
C ARG A 64 -17.92 7.31 -7.90
N ILE A 65 -17.99 6.65 -9.05
CA ILE A 65 -16.83 6.07 -9.72
C ILE A 65 -15.88 7.17 -10.19
N LEU A 66 -16.40 8.20 -10.87
CA LEU A 66 -15.62 9.35 -11.33
C LEU A 66 -14.94 10.09 -10.17
N ALA A 67 -15.67 10.34 -9.07
CA ALA A 67 -15.11 10.98 -7.89
C ALA A 67 -13.98 10.16 -7.24
N LYS A 68 -14.12 8.83 -7.21
CA LYS A 68 -13.03 7.95 -6.74
C LYS A 68 -11.82 8.03 -7.67
N PHE A 69 -12.02 7.99 -8.99
CA PHE A 69 -10.91 8.10 -9.94
C PHE A 69 -10.17 9.43 -9.82
N GLN A 70 -10.88 10.55 -9.71
CA GLN A 70 -10.27 11.86 -9.47
C GLN A 70 -9.45 11.88 -8.17
N SER A 71 -10.00 11.34 -7.07
CA SER A 71 -9.26 11.25 -5.81
C SER A 71 -7.98 10.40 -5.92
N HIS A 72 -8.01 9.33 -6.72
CA HIS A 72 -6.83 8.51 -6.99
C HIS A 72 -5.81 9.25 -7.87
N GLU A 73 -6.27 9.98 -8.88
CA GLU A 73 -5.41 10.81 -9.74
C GLU A 73 -4.69 11.88 -8.92
N ASP A 74 -5.41 12.61 -8.07
CA ASP A 74 -4.84 13.62 -7.18
C ASP A 74 -3.79 13.04 -6.22
N LYS A 75 -4.05 11.85 -5.67
CA LYS A 75 -3.08 11.13 -4.83
C LYS A 75 -1.82 10.76 -5.60
N ILE A 76 -1.95 10.29 -6.84
CA ILE A 76 -0.81 9.95 -7.70
C ILE A 76 0.02 11.19 -8.00
N ILE A 77 -0.63 12.30 -8.39
CA ILE A 77 0.05 13.57 -8.67
C ILE A 77 0.79 14.08 -7.42
N SER A 78 0.13 14.05 -6.26
CA SER A 78 0.72 14.44 -4.97
C SER A 78 1.93 13.58 -4.61
N ASN A 79 1.83 12.26 -4.76
CA ASN A 79 2.94 11.34 -4.49
C ASN A 79 4.12 11.57 -5.45
N ASN A 80 3.85 11.79 -6.73
CA ASN A 80 4.89 12.14 -7.70
C ASN A 80 5.60 13.45 -7.35
N SER A 81 4.86 14.45 -6.86
CA SER A 81 5.46 15.70 -6.39
C SER A 81 6.36 15.49 -5.17
N SER A 82 5.95 14.63 -4.25
CA SER A 82 6.71 14.27 -3.06
C SER A 82 7.98 13.48 -3.41
N LEU A 83 7.88 12.52 -4.33
CA LEU A 83 9.03 11.80 -4.86
C LEU A 83 10.02 12.74 -5.55
N ARG A 84 9.55 13.67 -6.38
CA ARG A 84 10.42 14.67 -7.02
C ARG A 84 11.16 15.53 -5.99
N LYS A 85 10.46 15.98 -4.94
CA LYS A 85 11.07 16.74 -3.84
C LYS A 85 12.09 15.91 -3.08
N TRP A 86 11.76 14.66 -2.78
CA TRP A 86 12.65 13.74 -2.09
C TRP A 86 13.93 13.47 -2.91
N VAL A 87 13.79 13.13 -4.19
CA VAL A 87 14.93 12.95 -5.10
C VAL A 87 15.78 14.21 -5.19
N GLY A 88 15.17 15.38 -5.31
CA GLY A 88 15.90 16.66 -5.32
C GLY A 88 16.62 16.96 -4.00
N GLY A 89 16.03 16.58 -2.86
CA GLY A 89 16.67 16.66 -1.54
C GLY A 89 17.86 15.72 -1.43
N VAL A 90 17.71 14.46 -1.84
CA VAL A 90 18.81 13.47 -1.86
C VAL A 90 19.96 13.93 -2.77
N GLU A 91 19.64 14.47 -3.95
CA GLU A 91 20.64 15.02 -4.85
C GLU A 91 21.43 16.17 -4.24
N LYS A 92 20.72 17.10 -3.60
CA LYS A 92 21.34 18.28 -2.98
C LYS A 92 22.17 17.93 -1.76
N ASP A 93 21.65 17.09 -0.88
CA ASP A 93 22.23 16.87 0.45
C ASP A 93 23.29 15.76 0.44
N TYR A 94 23.22 14.82 -0.50
CA TYR A 94 24.13 13.67 -0.55
C TYR A 94 24.92 13.60 -1.85
N PHE A 95 24.27 13.58 -3.02
CA PHE A 95 24.99 13.36 -4.28
C PHE A 95 25.92 14.52 -4.65
N LYS A 96 25.48 15.78 -4.53
CA LYS A 96 26.34 16.93 -4.82
C LYS A 96 27.57 17.01 -3.91
N PRO A 97 27.45 16.89 -2.57
CA PRO A 97 28.61 16.86 -1.69
C PRO A 97 29.53 15.67 -1.96
N LEU A 98 28.99 14.49 -2.26
CA LEU A 98 29.81 13.33 -2.63
C LEU A 98 30.59 13.57 -3.92
N LEU A 99 29.94 14.12 -4.94
CA LEU A 99 30.60 14.44 -6.21
C LEU A 99 31.68 15.51 -6.03
N GLN A 100 31.43 16.53 -5.19
CA GLN A 100 32.42 17.55 -4.85
C GLN A 100 33.61 16.95 -4.10
N LYS A 101 33.36 16.10 -3.10
CA LYS A 101 34.42 15.40 -2.36
C LYS A 101 35.24 14.48 -3.27
N LEU A 102 34.58 13.76 -4.17
CA LEU A 102 35.24 12.90 -5.14
C LEU A 102 36.13 13.73 -6.08
N ASN A 103 35.61 14.82 -6.64
CA ASN A 103 36.39 15.72 -7.49
C ASN A 103 37.57 16.38 -6.76
N THR A 104 37.44 16.68 -5.46
CA THR A 104 38.59 17.17 -4.67
C THR A 104 39.60 16.07 -4.41
N LEU A 105 39.17 14.83 -4.20
CA LEU A 105 40.05 13.68 -4.00
C LEU A 105 40.81 13.34 -5.29
N ASP A 106 40.13 13.39 -6.42
CA ASP A 106 40.70 13.15 -7.75
C ASP A 106 41.78 14.20 -8.07
N LYS A 107 41.46 15.49 -7.83
CA LYS A 107 42.45 16.58 -7.92
C LYS A 107 43.60 16.46 -6.93
N LEU A 108 43.37 15.88 -5.75
CA LEU A 108 44.43 15.64 -4.76
C LEU A 108 45.33 14.47 -5.19
N GLY A 109 44.76 13.44 -5.82
CA GLY A 109 45.52 12.37 -6.48
C GLY A 109 46.37 12.89 -7.63
N ASP A 110 45.82 13.77 -8.46
CA ASP A 110 46.53 14.44 -9.57
C ASP A 110 47.66 15.38 -9.10
N LEU A 111 47.55 15.92 -7.88
CA LEU A 111 48.61 16.73 -7.26
C LEU A 111 49.84 15.91 -6.83
N GLY A 112 49.82 14.58 -7.02
CA GLY A 112 51.02 13.75 -6.98
C GLY A 112 51.70 13.68 -5.61
N PHE A 113 50.93 13.58 -4.53
CA PHE A 113 51.48 13.36 -3.18
C PHE A 113 52.34 12.08 -3.09
N ASP A 114 52.08 11.09 -3.94
CA ASP A 114 52.90 9.89 -4.05
C ASP A 114 54.35 10.21 -4.49
N ARG A 115 54.57 11.26 -5.30
CA ARG A 115 55.93 11.69 -5.72
C ARG A 115 56.69 12.40 -4.60
N ILE A 116 55.99 13.11 -3.71
CA ILE A 116 56.60 13.85 -2.59
C ILE A 116 57.07 12.89 -1.49
N VAL A 117 56.40 11.75 -1.31
CA VAL A 117 56.82 10.70 -0.37
C VAL A 117 58.10 10.00 -0.86
N GLU A 118 58.24 9.77 -2.17
CA GLU A 118 59.45 9.18 -2.76
C GLU A 118 60.67 10.13 -2.72
N GLU A 119 60.51 11.43 -2.93
CA GLU A 119 61.61 12.40 -2.82
C GLU A 119 62.11 12.60 -1.37
N LYS A 120 61.23 12.47 -0.36
CA LYS A 120 61.62 12.56 1.06
C LYS A 120 62.41 11.36 1.57
N LEU A 121 62.33 10.20 0.91
CA LEU A 121 63.10 9.01 1.28
C LEU A 121 64.57 9.06 0.79
N ASN A 122 64.86 9.88 -0.23
CA ASN A 122 66.17 9.92 -0.89
C ASN A 122 67.01 11.20 -0.65
N SER A 123 66.57 12.12 0.20
CA SER A 123 67.40 13.28 0.58
C SER A 123 68.23 12.96 1.84
N PRO A 124 69.58 12.91 1.76
CA PRO A 124 70.40 12.77 2.97
C PRO A 124 70.17 14.00 3.86
N LYS A 125 69.84 13.77 5.13
CA LYS A 125 69.67 14.80 6.15
C LYS A 125 70.95 15.65 6.23
N VAL A 126 70.90 16.84 5.65
CA VAL A 126 71.87 17.90 5.96
C VAL A 126 71.32 18.61 7.19
N ASP A 127 71.94 18.36 8.34
CA ASP A 127 71.62 19.06 9.57
C ASP A 127 71.91 20.56 9.40
N ASN A 128 70.85 21.36 9.38
CA ASN A 128 70.93 22.80 9.39
C ASN A 128 71.16 23.29 10.84
N PRO A 129 72.30 23.93 11.16
CA PRO A 129 72.63 24.34 12.53
C PRO A 129 71.73 25.44 13.11
N LEU A 130 70.75 25.97 12.35
CA LEU A 130 69.83 27.02 12.78
C LEU A 130 68.55 26.52 13.49
N ASN A 131 68.28 25.21 13.51
CA ASN A 131 67.02 24.66 14.05
C ASN A 131 67.15 23.93 15.40
N SER A 132 68.27 24.10 16.12
CA SER A 132 68.55 23.43 17.41
C SER A 132 67.60 23.80 18.57
N HIS A 133 66.75 24.81 18.41
CA HIS A 133 65.87 25.31 19.46
C HIS A 133 64.39 24.93 19.32
N ILE A 134 63.99 24.27 18.24
CA ILE A 134 62.59 23.88 18.06
C ILE A 134 62.40 22.48 18.63
N LYS A 135 61.93 22.40 19.88
CA LYS A 135 61.42 21.14 20.44
C LYS A 135 60.23 20.71 19.59
N SER A 136 60.37 19.63 18.84
CA SER A 136 59.26 18.91 18.22
C SER A 136 58.38 18.35 19.33
N GLU A 137 57.23 18.97 19.57
CA GLU A 137 56.15 18.37 20.35
C GLU A 137 55.64 17.14 19.60
N GLU A 138 55.97 15.96 20.12
CA GLU A 138 55.30 14.71 19.76
C GLU A 138 53.84 14.81 20.22
N LYS A 139 52.92 15.06 19.28
CA LYS A 139 51.51 14.75 19.50
C LYS A 139 51.28 13.30 19.09
N GLU A 140 51.10 12.48 20.12
CA GLU A 140 50.66 11.09 20.06
C GLU A 140 49.43 10.95 19.14
N ILE A 141 49.54 10.08 18.16
CA ILE A 141 48.43 9.58 17.35
C ILE A 141 47.63 8.64 18.23
N SER A 142 46.64 9.17 18.94
CA SER A 142 45.64 8.35 19.62
C SER A 142 44.76 7.66 18.58
N LYS A 143 45.01 6.36 18.40
CA LYS A 143 44.15 5.28 17.89
C LYS A 143 42.85 5.72 17.20
N VAL A 144 42.82 5.57 15.88
CA VAL A 144 41.59 5.41 15.09
C VAL A 144 40.94 4.09 15.53
N GLU A 145 39.92 4.16 16.36
CA GLU A 145 39.01 3.04 16.61
C GLU A 145 38.19 2.77 15.33
N GLU A 146 38.13 1.50 14.95
CA GLU A 146 37.52 0.98 13.72
C GLU A 146 36.00 1.23 13.68
N PRO A 147 35.42 1.73 12.57
CA PRO A 147 33.96 1.90 12.43
C PRO A 147 33.24 0.62 11.97
N SER A 148 33.86 -0.56 12.13
CA SER A 148 33.35 -1.84 11.59
C SER A 148 32.26 -2.47 12.47
N SER A 149 32.28 -2.24 13.79
CA SER A 149 31.29 -2.81 14.72
C SER A 149 29.91 -2.14 14.62
N ASP A 150 29.86 -0.86 14.22
CA ASP A 150 28.61 -0.10 14.14
C ASP A 150 27.76 -0.41 12.91
N ILE A 151 28.36 -0.96 11.85
CA ILE A 151 27.64 -1.35 10.63
C ILE A 151 27.02 -2.74 10.81
N SER A 152 27.78 -3.70 11.37
CA SER A 152 27.27 -5.06 11.66
C SER A 152 26.08 -5.03 12.64
N ASN A 153 26.16 -4.19 13.68
CA ASN A 153 25.09 -4.04 14.65
C ASN A 153 23.82 -3.39 14.07
N LYS A 154 23.93 -2.61 12.99
CA LYS A 154 22.76 -2.00 12.31
C LYS A 154 22.04 -3.00 11.43
N ASP A 155 22.78 -3.80 10.66
CA ASP A 155 22.20 -4.81 9.78
C ASP A 155 21.45 -5.90 10.57
N GLU A 156 21.97 -6.31 11.72
CA GLU A 156 21.27 -7.22 12.64
C GLU A 156 19.97 -6.62 13.19
N LYS A 157 20.01 -5.35 13.64
CA LYS A 157 18.81 -4.63 14.10
C LYS A 157 17.76 -4.48 13.00
N PHE A 158 18.16 -4.19 11.77
CA PHE A 158 17.22 -4.12 10.65
C PHE A 158 16.59 -5.48 10.36
N LYS A 159 17.38 -6.56 10.37
CA LYS A 159 16.88 -7.92 10.15
C LYS A 159 15.88 -8.36 11.22
N GLU A 160 16.12 -8.00 12.48
CA GLU A 160 15.18 -8.26 13.58
C GLU A 160 13.87 -7.47 13.43
N ILE A 161 13.94 -6.20 13.03
CA ILE A 161 12.74 -5.37 12.81
C ILE A 161 11.89 -5.93 11.67
N TYR A 162 12.52 -6.32 10.54
CA TYR A 162 11.81 -6.94 9.42
C TYR A 162 11.22 -8.31 9.80
N GLY A 163 11.92 -9.11 10.60
CA GLY A 163 11.41 -10.38 11.11
C GLY A 163 10.16 -10.19 11.98
N LYS A 164 10.19 -9.23 12.91
CA LYS A 164 9.02 -8.88 13.74
C LYS A 164 7.85 -8.37 12.91
N TYR A 165 8.12 -7.53 11.91
CA TYR A 165 7.10 -7.02 11.01
C TYR A 165 6.39 -8.12 10.22
N GLU A 166 7.14 -9.07 9.64
CA GLU A 166 6.53 -10.19 8.91
C GLU A 166 5.76 -11.13 9.85
N ALA A 167 6.25 -11.37 11.07
CA ALA A 167 5.52 -12.18 12.05
C ALA A 167 4.18 -11.53 12.47
N GLN A 168 4.16 -10.21 12.69
CA GLN A 168 2.94 -9.45 12.99
C GLN A 168 1.96 -9.44 11.81
N LYS A 169 2.46 -9.34 10.58
CA LYS A 169 1.65 -9.40 9.37
C LYS A 169 1.00 -10.78 9.20
N GLN A 170 1.76 -11.86 9.41
CA GLN A 170 1.21 -13.23 9.38
C GLN A 170 0.18 -13.47 10.48
N ALA A 171 0.41 -12.96 11.69
CA ALA A 171 -0.54 -12.97 12.79
C ALA A 171 -1.86 -12.28 12.41
N LEU A 172 -1.78 -11.10 11.80
CA LEU A 172 -2.95 -10.35 11.34
C LEU A 172 -3.73 -11.11 10.26
N PHE A 173 -3.05 -11.72 9.29
CA PHE A 173 -3.69 -12.56 8.27
C PHE A 173 -4.41 -13.77 8.86
N LYS A 174 -3.82 -14.44 9.86
CA LYS A 174 -4.49 -15.55 10.56
C LYS A 174 -5.77 -15.10 11.26
N ILE A 175 -5.73 -13.93 11.92
CA ILE A 175 -6.91 -13.35 12.59
C ILE A 175 -8.01 -13.05 11.57
N PHE A 176 -7.68 -12.38 10.45
CA PHE A 176 -8.68 -12.06 9.42
C PHE A 176 -9.27 -13.31 8.77
N ASN A 177 -8.45 -14.29 8.41
CA ASN A 177 -8.93 -15.52 7.75
C ASN A 177 -9.81 -16.38 8.65
N ASN A 178 -9.54 -16.38 9.96
CA ASN A 178 -10.32 -17.13 10.94
C ASN A 178 -11.47 -16.31 11.56
N SER A 179 -11.61 -15.05 11.15
CA SER A 179 -12.70 -14.18 11.59
C SER A 179 -13.97 -14.44 10.79
N LYS A 180 -15.11 -14.48 11.48
CA LYS A 180 -16.44 -14.50 10.89
C LYS A 180 -17.27 -13.39 11.52
N VAL A 181 -18.07 -12.73 10.69
CA VAL A 181 -19.06 -11.78 11.16
C VAL A 181 -20.30 -12.57 11.56
N GLU A 182 -20.64 -12.53 12.85
CA GLU A 182 -21.90 -13.06 13.34
C GLU A 182 -22.89 -11.90 13.44
N THR A 183 -23.90 -11.94 12.58
CA THR A 183 -25.02 -11.01 12.62
C THR A 183 -25.90 -11.38 13.80
N GLY A 184 -25.93 -10.48 14.79
CA GLY A 184 -26.82 -10.61 15.92
C GLY A 184 -28.28 -10.61 15.45
N GLY A 185 -29.14 -11.40 16.11
CA GLY A 185 -30.60 -11.30 15.92
C GLY A 185 -31.11 -9.89 16.20
N MET A 186 -32.40 -9.64 15.91
CA MET A 186 -33.12 -8.35 15.80
C MET A 186 -32.82 -7.23 16.84
N LEU A 187 -32.16 -7.53 17.97
CA LEU A 187 -31.78 -6.59 19.04
C LEU A 187 -30.27 -6.58 19.40
N SER A 188 -29.41 -7.30 18.68
CA SER A 188 -27.99 -7.43 19.00
C SER A 188 -27.09 -6.91 17.88
N LYS A 189 -26.04 -6.19 18.27
CA LYS A 189 -25.04 -5.64 17.35
C LYS A 189 -24.20 -6.77 16.73
N GLU A 190 -23.84 -6.61 15.46
CA GLU A 190 -22.91 -7.50 14.76
C GLU A 190 -21.59 -7.62 15.53
N ARG A 191 -21.07 -8.84 15.66
CA ARG A 191 -19.80 -9.12 16.34
C ARG A 191 -18.87 -9.88 15.40
N ILE A 192 -17.58 -9.59 15.50
CA ILE A 192 -16.54 -10.37 14.83
C ILE A 192 -16.09 -11.46 15.80
N ILE A 193 -16.28 -12.72 15.40
CA ILE A 193 -15.80 -13.88 16.15
C ILE A 193 -14.59 -14.43 15.43
N VAL A 194 -13.47 -14.48 16.14
CA VAL A 194 -12.23 -15.08 15.65
C VAL A 194 -12.15 -16.50 16.19
N ASN A 195 -12.26 -17.49 15.31
CA ASN A 195 -12.20 -18.90 15.68
C ASN A 195 -10.73 -19.35 15.72
N LEU A 196 -10.12 -19.27 16.90
CA LEU A 196 -8.76 -19.74 17.18
C LEU A 196 -8.78 -20.67 18.38
N SER A 197 -7.87 -21.64 18.40
CA SER A 197 -7.60 -22.41 19.61
C SER A 197 -6.95 -21.55 20.69
N ALA A 198 -7.05 -21.97 21.95
CA ALA A 198 -6.43 -21.24 23.07
C ALA A 198 -4.90 -21.17 22.92
N GLU A 199 -4.29 -22.21 22.35
CA GLU A 199 -2.85 -22.27 22.07
C GLU A 199 -2.44 -21.24 21.02
N GLU A 200 -3.16 -21.16 19.89
CA GLU A 200 -2.90 -20.16 18.85
C GLU A 200 -3.13 -18.71 19.33
N TRP A 201 -4.08 -18.51 20.24
CA TRP A 201 -4.33 -17.20 20.82
C TRP A 201 -3.18 -16.73 21.72
N GLU A 202 -2.64 -17.62 22.55
CA GLU A 202 -1.48 -17.30 23.39
C GLU A 202 -0.20 -17.10 22.54
N GLU A 203 -0.01 -17.86 21.45
CA GLU A 203 1.07 -17.61 20.49
C GLU A 203 1.00 -16.21 19.87
N LEU A 204 -0.20 -15.77 19.46
CA LEU A 204 -0.42 -14.44 18.89
C LEU A 204 -0.17 -13.31 19.89
N LYS A 205 -0.52 -13.53 21.16
CA LYS A 205 -0.32 -12.57 22.24
C LYS A 205 1.16 -12.42 22.61
N ASN A 206 1.93 -13.49 22.51
CA ASN A 206 3.37 -13.48 22.80
C ASN A 206 4.21 -12.93 21.62
N LEU A 207 3.61 -12.69 20.46
CA LEU A 207 4.23 -12.08 19.28
C LEU A 207 4.22 -10.53 19.30
N SER A 208 3.51 -9.89 20.26
CA SER A 208 3.49 -8.42 20.45
C SER A 208 4.54 -7.96 21.44
#